data_AF-A0AAD5SN18-F1
#
_entry.id   AF-A0AAD5SN18-F1
#
_cell.length_a   1.000
_cell.length_b   1.000
_cell.length_c   1.000
_cell.angle_alpha   90.00
_cell.angle_beta   90.00
_cell.angle_gamma   90.00
#
_symmetry.space_group_name_H-M   'P 1'
#
loop_
_entity.id
_entity.type
_entity.pdbx_description
1 polymer ?
#
loop_
_entity_poly.entity_id
_entity_poly.type
_entity_poly.pdbx_seq_one_letter_code
_entity_poly.pdbx_strand_id
1 'polypeptide(L)'
;MYPCVIVPPITYHRSHNLRRDSSGVGVSDEAVNAFQDLKLRKRYRFIIYKMSDDLKEIGVEKTVENAEYNDFVKSLPANECRYCVYDFQYDTSGEGVRNKILFYVWSPDSSKIKQKMLYAASKDALRKKLDGIYTEIQCTDLSEVSHETVLDKVTRMTS
;
A
#
# COMPACT_ATOMS: atom_id res chain seq x y z
N MET A 1 -28.08 44.98 32.12
CA MET A 1 -27.96 43.59 32.61
C MET A 1 -27.78 42.70 31.39
N TYR A 2 -26.51 42.37 31.10
CA TYR A 2 -25.93 41.30 30.27
C TYR A 2 -26.45 40.99 28.84
N PRO A 3 -25.55 40.58 27.93
CA PRO A 3 -25.48 41.17 26.59
C PRO A 3 -25.69 40.18 25.42
N CYS A 4 -25.91 40.77 24.24
CA CYS A 4 -25.60 40.32 22.88
C CYS A 4 -25.07 38.88 22.73
N VAL A 5 -25.92 37.98 22.22
CA VAL A 5 -25.53 36.65 21.73
C VAL A 5 -24.80 36.79 20.39
N ILE A 6 -23.47 36.74 20.45
CA ILE A 6 -22.59 36.63 19.28
C ILE A 6 -22.66 35.18 18.80
N VAL A 7 -23.24 34.97 17.62
CA VAL A 7 -23.13 33.71 16.87
C VAL A 7 -21.70 33.55 16.33
N PRO A 8 -20.97 32.48 16.67
CA PRO A 8 -19.66 32.23 16.07
C PRO A 8 -19.81 31.71 14.62
N PRO A 9 -18.84 32.01 13.72
CA PRO A 9 -18.81 31.45 12.38
C PRO A 9 -18.53 29.94 12.45
N ILE A 10 -19.33 29.18 11.72
CA ILE A 10 -19.14 27.74 11.44
C ILE A 10 -17.88 27.57 10.58
N THR A 11 -16.71 27.55 11.21
CA THR A 11 -15.48 27.07 10.56
C THR A 11 -15.59 25.56 10.47
N TYR A 12 -15.91 25.04 9.27
CA TYR A 12 -15.80 23.62 8.95
C TYR A 12 -14.31 23.25 8.87
N HIS A 13 -13.68 23.12 10.03
CA HIS A 13 -12.40 22.43 10.13
C HIS A 13 -12.72 20.96 10.32
N ARG A 14 -12.86 20.22 9.21
CA ARG A 14 -12.94 18.76 9.22
C ARG A 14 -11.55 18.21 9.56
N SER A 15 -11.17 18.36 10.83
CA SER A 15 -10.05 17.67 11.43
C SER A 15 -10.40 16.18 11.46
N HIS A 16 -10.08 15.46 10.39
CA HIS A 16 -9.95 14.01 10.43
C HIS A 16 -8.73 13.65 11.28
N ASN A 17 -8.87 13.85 12.59
CA ASN A 17 -8.01 13.26 13.60
C ASN A 17 -8.42 11.78 13.70
N LEU A 18 -8.11 11.00 12.67
CA LEU A 18 -8.17 9.54 12.74
C LEU A 18 -7.10 9.11 13.74
N ARG A 19 -7.54 9.00 15.00
CA ARG A 19 -6.86 8.25 16.04
C ARG A 19 -6.42 6.92 15.41
N ARG A 20 -5.11 6.69 15.43
CA ARG A 20 -4.47 5.42 15.10
C ARG A 20 -5.12 4.35 15.96
N ASP A 21 -6.12 3.67 15.42
CA ASP A 21 -6.55 2.38 15.94
C ASP A 21 -5.40 1.43 15.62
N SER A 22 -4.60 1.13 16.64
CA SER A 22 -3.68 0.00 16.59
C SER A 22 -4.54 -1.26 16.62
N SER A 23 -5.22 -1.54 15.50
CA SER A 23 -5.79 -2.85 15.26
C SER A 23 -4.60 -3.80 15.35
N GLY A 24 -4.54 -4.60 16.42
CA GLY A 24 -3.43 -5.52 16.71
C GLY A 24 -3.41 -6.66 15.70
N VAL A 25 -3.12 -6.31 14.45
CA VAL A 25 -3.16 -7.19 13.29
C VAL A 25 -1.82 -7.88 13.19
N GLY A 26 -1.86 -9.20 13.27
CA GLY A 26 -0.75 -10.08 13.01
C GLY A 26 -0.35 -10.05 11.53
N VAL A 27 0.88 -10.42 11.26
CA VAL A 27 1.36 -10.68 9.90
C VAL A 27 1.78 -12.14 9.91
N SER A 28 1.20 -12.96 9.03
CA SER A 28 1.54 -14.37 8.94
C SER A 28 3.02 -14.53 8.60
N ASP A 29 3.68 -15.55 9.14
CA ASP A 29 5.09 -15.83 8.83
C ASP A 29 5.30 -16.07 7.32
N GLU A 30 4.31 -16.63 6.63
CA GLU A 30 4.32 -16.78 5.16
C GLU A 30 4.46 -15.45 4.43
N ALA A 31 3.85 -14.37 4.95
CA ALA A 31 3.94 -13.06 4.35
C ALA A 31 5.36 -12.46 4.43
N VAL A 32 6.01 -12.69 5.57
CA VAL A 32 7.40 -12.29 5.79
C VAL A 32 8.34 -13.15 4.93
N ASN A 33 8.12 -14.46 4.89
CA ASN A 33 8.95 -15.38 4.12
C ASN A 33 8.87 -15.10 2.61
N ALA A 34 7.67 -14.90 2.06
CA ALA A 34 7.49 -14.53 0.67
C ALA A 34 8.23 -13.22 0.31
N PHE A 35 8.19 -12.22 1.20
CA PHE A 35 8.93 -10.98 1.01
C PHE A 35 10.44 -11.18 1.05
N GLN A 36 10.94 -12.04 1.95
CA GLN A 36 12.36 -12.39 2.00
C GLN A 36 12.82 -13.08 0.72
N ASP A 37 12.02 -13.99 0.15
CA ASP A 37 12.30 -14.61 -1.15
C ASP A 37 12.31 -13.59 -2.30
N LEU A 38 11.42 -12.61 -2.29
CA LEU A 38 11.43 -11.50 -3.25
C LEU A 38 12.69 -10.64 -3.11
N LYS A 39 13.07 -10.27 -1.88
CA LYS A 39 14.23 -9.40 -1.61
C LYS A 39 15.57 -10.09 -1.88
N LEU A 40 15.74 -11.32 -1.39
CA LEU A 40 17.02 -12.05 -1.40
C LEU A 40 17.22 -12.83 -2.68
N ARG A 41 16.21 -13.59 -3.11
CA ARG A 41 16.31 -14.48 -4.27
C ARG A 41 15.79 -13.85 -5.55
N LYS A 42 15.08 -12.72 -5.46
CA LYS A 42 14.30 -12.13 -6.58
C LYS A 42 13.48 -13.18 -7.31
N ARG A 43 13.00 -14.16 -6.54
CA ARG A 43 12.18 -15.27 -7.03
C ARG A 43 10.81 -14.77 -7.44
N TYR A 44 10.28 -13.78 -6.72
CA TYR A 44 8.97 -13.19 -6.98
C TYR A 44 9.09 -11.81 -7.61
N ARG A 45 8.32 -11.54 -8.67
CA ARG A 45 8.16 -10.20 -9.23
C ARG A 45 7.20 -9.35 -8.41
N PHE A 46 6.10 -9.97 -7.99
CA PHE A 46 5.15 -9.34 -7.09
C PHE A 46 4.47 -10.32 -6.16
N ILE A 47 4.02 -9.80 -5.02
CA ILE A 47 3.30 -10.53 -4.00
C ILE A 47 2.07 -9.71 -3.65
N ILE A 48 0.91 -10.35 -3.67
CA ILE A 48 -0.36 -9.78 -3.21
C ILE A 48 -0.65 -10.37 -1.84
N TYR A 49 -0.92 -9.50 -0.89
CA TYR A 49 -1.35 -9.83 0.45
C TYR A 49 -2.80 -9.42 0.63
N LYS A 50 -3.49 -10.24 1.41
CA LYS A 50 -4.85 -9.95 1.85
C LYS A 50 -4.91 -10.04 3.36
N MET A 51 -5.83 -9.28 3.90
CA MET A 51 -6.24 -9.49 5.27
C MET A 51 -7.18 -10.70 5.34
N SER A 52 -7.02 -11.53 6.36
CA SER A 52 -7.97 -12.62 6.64
C SER A 52 -9.38 -12.07 6.91
N ASP A 53 -10.42 -12.85 6.68
CA ASP A 53 -11.82 -12.50 6.96
C ASP A 53 -12.04 -12.07 8.42
N ASP A 54 -11.25 -12.61 9.34
CA ASP A 54 -11.25 -12.26 10.76
C ASP A 54 -10.63 -10.90 11.07
N LEU A 55 -10.00 -10.25 10.08
CA LEU A 55 -9.41 -8.92 10.22
C LEU A 55 -8.36 -8.84 11.36
N LYS A 56 -7.70 -9.96 11.63
CA LYS A 56 -6.69 -10.10 12.68
C LYS A 56 -5.31 -10.44 12.17
N GLU A 57 -5.21 -10.90 10.92
CA GLU A 57 -3.94 -11.33 10.34
C GLU A 57 -3.84 -10.97 8.87
N ILE A 58 -2.64 -10.64 8.42
CA ILE A 58 -2.30 -10.38 7.02
C ILE A 58 -1.54 -11.58 6.46
N GLY A 59 -2.17 -12.25 5.51
CA GLY A 59 -1.63 -13.41 4.82
C GLY A 59 -1.27 -13.10 3.37
N VAL A 60 -0.56 -14.05 2.75
CA VAL A 60 -0.26 -14.02 1.32
C VAL A 60 -1.49 -14.51 0.55
N GLU A 61 -1.96 -13.70 -0.39
CA GLU A 61 -3.00 -14.14 -1.33
C GLU A 61 -2.38 -14.80 -2.55
N LYS A 62 -1.36 -14.18 -3.12
CA LYS A 62 -0.79 -14.61 -4.40
C LYS A 62 0.66 -14.17 -4.52
N THR A 63 1.55 -15.10 -4.83
CA THR A 63 2.95 -14.83 -5.19
C THR A 63 3.14 -15.10 -6.66
N VAL A 64 3.75 -14.17 -7.40
CA VAL A 64 3.99 -14.34 -8.83
C VAL A 64 5.45 -14.09 -9.15
N GLU A 65 6.09 -15.07 -9.77
CA GLU A 65 7.52 -15.10 -10.09
C GLU A 65 7.89 -14.43 -11.42
N ASN A 66 7.15 -14.75 -12.48
CA ASN A 66 7.33 -14.18 -13.80
C ASN A 66 6.04 -13.54 -14.25
N ALA A 67 5.85 -12.28 -13.89
CA ALA A 67 4.75 -11.48 -14.42
C ALA A 67 5.23 -10.11 -14.85
N GLU A 68 4.62 -9.66 -15.94
CA GLU A 68 4.77 -8.29 -16.40
C GLU A 68 3.93 -7.36 -15.52
N TYR A 69 4.27 -6.08 -15.58
CA TYR A 69 3.54 -5.04 -14.86
C TYR A 69 2.05 -5.00 -15.27
N ASN A 70 1.74 -5.34 -16.52
CA ASN A 70 0.36 -5.43 -17.02
C ASN A 70 -0.45 -6.54 -16.33
N ASP A 71 0.15 -7.72 -16.09
CA ASP A 71 -0.50 -8.82 -15.35
C ASP A 71 -0.75 -8.47 -13.89
N PHE A 72 0.15 -7.67 -13.30
CA PHE A 72 -0.05 -7.10 -11.97
C PHE A 72 -1.30 -6.21 -11.95
N VAL A 73 -1.40 -5.22 -12.85
CA VAL A 73 -2.56 -4.32 -12.96
C VAL A 73 -3.85 -5.10 -13.19
N LYS A 74 -3.84 -6.13 -14.06
CA LYS A 74 -4.99 -7.01 -14.30
C LYS A 74 -5.37 -7.89 -13.11
N SER A 75 -4.43 -8.19 -12.22
CA SER A 75 -4.69 -8.98 -11.01
C SER A 75 -5.34 -8.17 -9.88
N LEU A 76 -5.42 -6.83 -10.01
CA LEU A 76 -6.01 -5.95 -9.00
C LEU A 76 -7.54 -5.90 -9.14
N PRO A 77 -8.30 -6.24 -8.08
CA PRO A 77 -9.76 -6.21 -8.12
C PRO A 77 -10.33 -4.81 -7.97
N ALA A 78 -11.29 -4.40 -8.80
CA ALA A 78 -11.90 -3.07 -8.71
C ALA A 78 -12.75 -2.83 -7.44
N ASN A 79 -13.14 -3.88 -6.72
CA ASN A 79 -14.05 -3.79 -5.57
C ASN A 79 -13.40 -4.11 -4.22
N GLU A 80 -12.17 -4.62 -4.18
CA GLU A 80 -11.53 -5.08 -2.95
C GLU A 80 -10.21 -4.36 -2.71
N CYS A 81 -9.90 -4.10 -1.43
CA CYS A 81 -8.61 -3.58 -1.03
C CYS A 81 -7.60 -4.72 -0.94
N ARG A 82 -6.37 -4.50 -1.41
CA ARG A 82 -5.26 -5.47 -1.29
C ARG A 82 -3.95 -4.74 -1.06
N TYR A 83 -3.01 -5.39 -0.38
CA TYR A 83 -1.65 -4.90 -0.36
C TYR A 83 -0.84 -5.67 -1.39
N CYS A 84 0.10 -5.00 -2.03
CA CYS A 84 1.02 -5.67 -2.92
C CYS A 84 2.44 -5.19 -2.68
N VAL A 85 3.40 -6.08 -2.85
CA VAL A 85 4.81 -5.72 -2.92
C VAL A 85 5.27 -6.05 -4.32
N TYR A 86 5.96 -5.11 -4.96
CA TYR A 86 6.52 -5.28 -6.29
C TYR A 86 8.01 -4.93 -6.26
N ASP A 87 8.85 -5.79 -6.84
CA ASP A 87 10.26 -5.46 -7.06
C ASP A 87 10.39 -4.61 -8.33
N PHE A 88 10.47 -3.30 -8.16
CA PHE A 88 10.57 -2.36 -9.26
C PHE A 88 12.02 -2.18 -9.67
N GLN A 89 12.37 -2.79 -10.79
CA GLN A 89 13.67 -2.67 -11.41
C GLN A 89 13.65 -1.56 -12.46
N TYR A 90 14.52 -0.57 -12.29
CA TYR A 90 14.63 0.55 -13.21
C TYR A 90 16.08 0.98 -13.38
N ASP A 91 16.42 1.49 -14.56
CA ASP A 91 17.75 2.01 -14.85
C ASP A 91 17.80 3.49 -14.48
N THR A 92 18.79 3.88 -13.67
CA THR A 92 19.08 5.30 -13.42
C THR A 92 20.17 5.71 -14.38
N SER A 93 19.93 6.74 -15.20
CA SER A 93 20.87 7.25 -16.20
C SER A 93 22.24 7.55 -15.59
N GLY A 94 23.16 6.59 -15.66
CA GLY A 94 24.55 6.69 -15.19
C GLY A 94 24.92 5.85 -13.96
N GLU A 95 23.96 5.33 -13.19
CA GLU A 95 24.23 4.47 -12.01
C GLU A 95 23.89 2.99 -12.23
N GLY A 96 23.35 2.65 -13.41
CA GLY A 96 22.97 1.29 -13.80
C GLY A 96 21.62 0.84 -13.22
N VAL A 97 21.35 -0.45 -13.38
CA VAL A 97 20.08 -1.08 -13.02
C VAL A 97 19.93 -1.16 -11.50
N ARG A 98 18.95 -0.44 -10.96
CA ARG A 98 18.58 -0.48 -9.55
C ARG A 98 17.27 -1.24 -9.36
N ASN A 99 17.18 -1.92 -8.23
CA ASN A 99 15.96 -2.62 -7.82
C ASN A 99 15.48 -1.97 -6.54
N LYS A 100 14.22 -1.55 -6.52
CA LYS A 100 13.58 -0.95 -5.37
C LYS A 100 12.28 -1.68 -5.08
N ILE A 101 12.13 -2.09 -3.84
CA ILE A 101 10.92 -2.77 -3.40
C ILE A 101 9.87 -1.73 -3.10
N LEU A 102 8.76 -1.75 -3.83
CA LEU A 102 7.67 -0.82 -3.67
C LEU A 102 6.49 -1.52 -3.02
N PHE A 103 5.87 -0.83 -2.06
CA PHE A 103 4.70 -1.33 -1.36
C PHE A 103 3.43 -0.63 -1.87
N TYR A 104 2.61 -1.34 -2.62
CA TYR A 104 1.35 -0.86 -3.15
C TYR A 104 0.21 -1.11 -2.18
N VAL A 105 -0.54 -0.06 -1.87
CA VAL A 105 -1.79 -0.15 -1.14
C VAL A 105 -2.92 0.12 -2.14
N TRP A 106 -3.53 -0.96 -2.62
CA TRP A 106 -4.68 -0.90 -3.51
C TRP A 106 -5.94 -0.73 -2.69
N SER A 107 -6.61 0.41 -2.87
CA SER A 107 -7.82 0.77 -2.11
C SER A 107 -8.81 1.49 -3.04
N PRO A 108 -9.56 0.76 -3.88
CA PRO A 108 -10.47 1.38 -4.82
C PRO A 108 -11.64 2.05 -4.11
N ASP A 109 -12.25 3.06 -4.73
CA ASP A 109 -13.35 3.79 -4.10
C ASP A 109 -14.63 2.94 -3.94
N SER A 110 -14.82 1.98 -4.83
CA SER A 110 -15.90 0.99 -4.79
C SER A 110 -15.79 0.03 -3.58
N SER A 111 -14.62 -0.04 -2.91
CA SER A 111 -14.47 -0.85 -1.70
C SER A 111 -15.22 -0.29 -0.51
N LYS A 112 -15.63 -1.18 0.40
CA LYS A 112 -16.32 -0.80 1.64
C LYS A 112 -15.45 0.13 2.48
N ILE A 113 -16.02 1.25 2.94
CA ILE A 113 -15.33 2.24 3.80
C ILE A 113 -14.65 1.56 5.01
N LYS A 114 -15.33 0.59 5.64
CA LYS A 114 -14.78 -0.19 6.75
C LYS A 114 -13.50 -0.94 6.37
N GLN A 115 -13.43 -1.53 5.18
CA GLN A 115 -12.22 -2.18 4.68
C GLN A 115 -11.12 -1.14 4.43
N LYS A 116 -11.43 -0.01 3.76
CA LYS A 116 -10.44 1.07 3.52
C LYS A 116 -9.82 1.55 4.83
N MET A 117 -10.64 1.78 5.86
CA MET A 117 -10.18 2.20 7.19
C MET A 117 -9.25 1.16 7.82
N LEU A 118 -9.65 -0.11 7.77
CA LEU A 118 -8.88 -1.17 8.39
C LEU A 118 -7.58 -1.46 7.63
N TYR A 119 -7.61 -1.44 6.29
CA TYR A 119 -6.40 -1.55 5.49
C TYR A 119 -5.46 -0.37 5.76
N ALA A 120 -5.98 0.84 5.94
CA ALA A 120 -5.17 1.99 6.32
C ALA A 120 -4.58 1.84 7.74
N ALA A 121 -5.32 1.25 8.68
CA ALA A 121 -4.85 1.01 10.05
C ALA A 121 -3.80 -0.12 10.13
N SER A 122 -4.01 -1.19 9.37
CA SER A 122 -3.22 -2.43 9.43
C SER A 122 -1.95 -2.38 8.59
N LYS A 123 -1.85 -1.43 7.64
CA LYS A 123 -0.67 -1.27 6.78
C LYS A 123 0.61 -1.06 7.58
N ASP A 124 0.52 -0.39 8.73
CA ASP A 124 1.66 -0.08 9.59
C ASP A 124 2.28 -1.35 10.17
N ALA A 125 1.45 -2.33 10.55
CA ALA A 125 1.90 -3.63 11.04
C ALA A 125 2.67 -4.41 9.97
N LEU A 126 2.13 -4.45 8.73
CA LEU A 126 2.79 -5.10 7.61
C LEU A 126 4.10 -4.39 7.25
N ARG A 127 4.06 -3.07 7.07
CA ARG A 127 5.24 -2.26 6.74
C ARG A 127 6.37 -2.43 7.75
N LYS A 128 6.06 -2.53 9.04
CA LYS A 128 7.07 -2.77 10.10
C LYS A 128 7.72 -4.15 10.01
N LYS A 129 7.01 -5.17 9.51
CA LYS A 129 7.54 -6.52 9.31
C LYS A 129 8.33 -6.64 8.02
N LEU A 130 7.95 -5.88 7.00
CA LEU A 130 8.59 -5.86 5.69
C LEU A 130 9.76 -4.85 5.65
N ASP A 131 10.88 -5.23 6.26
CA ASP A 131 12.09 -4.40 6.28
C ASP A 131 12.81 -4.38 4.92
N GLY A 132 12.86 -3.19 4.30
CA GLY A 132 13.45 -2.99 2.97
C GLY A 132 12.49 -2.44 1.91
N ILE A 133 11.26 -2.10 2.29
CA ILE A 133 10.39 -1.29 1.44
C ILE A 133 11.04 0.07 1.21
N TYR A 134 11.23 0.44 -0.05
CA TYR A 134 11.76 1.73 -0.44
C TYR A 134 10.73 2.84 -0.24
N THR A 135 9.55 2.68 -0.83
CA THR A 135 8.44 3.62 -0.70
C THR A 135 7.11 2.90 -0.79
N GLU A 136 6.08 3.54 -0.24
CA GLU A 136 4.71 3.08 -0.33
C GLU A 136 3.94 3.90 -1.37
N ILE A 137 3.16 3.22 -2.19
CA ILE A 137 2.36 3.80 -3.25
C ILE A 137 0.91 3.46 -2.97
N GLN A 138 0.11 4.48 -2.71
CA GLN A 138 -1.33 4.31 -2.52
C GLN A 138 -2.01 4.56 -3.85
N CYS A 139 -2.78 3.58 -4.31
CA CYS A 139 -3.50 3.66 -5.57
C CYS A 139 -4.97 3.35 -5.33
N THR A 140 -5.83 4.22 -5.83
CA THR A 140 -7.28 4.06 -5.78
C THR A 140 -7.89 3.69 -7.13
N ASP A 141 -7.10 3.81 -8.19
CA ASP A 141 -7.50 3.52 -9.57
C ASP A 141 -6.35 2.87 -10.34
N LEU A 142 -6.67 2.05 -11.34
CA LEU A 142 -5.68 1.33 -12.15
C LEU A 142 -4.75 2.31 -12.89
N SER A 143 -5.26 3.50 -13.23
CA SER A 143 -4.50 4.57 -13.87
C SER A 143 -3.32 5.04 -12.99
N GLU A 144 -3.51 5.08 -11.67
CA GLU A 144 -2.47 5.45 -10.69
C GLU A 144 -1.44 4.33 -10.46
N VAL A 145 -1.79 3.10 -10.84
CA VAL A 145 -0.89 1.94 -10.85
C VAL A 145 -0.26 1.79 -12.22
N SER A 146 -0.08 2.86 -13.00
CA SER A 146 0.62 2.77 -14.28
C SER A 146 2.13 2.78 -14.08
N HIS A 147 2.84 2.01 -14.90
CA HIS A 147 4.30 1.87 -14.80
C HIS A 147 5.00 3.24 -14.88
N GLU A 148 4.53 4.11 -15.78
CA GLU A 148 5.06 5.46 -15.97
C GLU A 148 4.88 6.33 -14.72
N THR A 149 3.68 6.37 -14.13
CA THR A 149 3.37 7.11 -12.91
C THR A 149 4.26 6.69 -11.74
N VAL A 150 4.44 5.37 -11.61
CA VAL A 150 5.31 4.79 -10.58
C VAL A 150 6.76 5.14 -10.85
N LEU A 151 7.23 5.00 -12.09
CA LEU A 151 8.60 5.30 -12.48
C LEU A 151 8.96 6.76 -12.18
N ASP A 152 8.10 7.70 -12.55
CA ASP A 152 8.27 9.13 -12.24
C ASP A 152 8.42 9.33 -10.73
N LYS A 153 7.50 8.75 -9.95
CA LYS A 153 7.48 8.90 -8.50
C LYS A 153 8.73 8.34 -7.82
N VAL A 154 9.18 7.15 -8.25
CA VAL A 154 10.38 6.50 -7.71
C VAL A 154 11.65 7.25 -8.09
N THR A 155 11.72 7.74 -9.33
CA THR A 155 12.86 8.52 -9.83
C THR A 155 12.99 9.82 -9.06
N ARG A 156 11.89 10.58 -8.91
CA ARG A 156 11.86 11.85 -8.17
C ARG A 156 12.16 11.70 -6.68
N MET A 157 11.85 10.55 -6.07
CA MET A 157 12.22 10.26 -4.69
C MET A 157 13.70 9.90 -4.51
N THR A 158 14.39 9.52 -5.59
CA THR A 158 15.81 9.11 -5.54
C THR A 158 16.76 10.28 -5.87
N SER A 159 16.25 11.36 -6.49
CA SER A 159 16.99 12.58 -6.86
C SER A 159 17.20 13.56 -5.71
#